data_AF-A0A966IS82-F1
#
_entry.id   AF-A0A966IS82-F1
#
_cell.length_a   1.000
_cell.length_b   1.000
_cell.length_c   1.000
_cell.angle_alpha   90.00
_cell.angle_beta   90.00
_cell.angle_gamma   90.00
#
_symmetry.space_group_name_H-M   'P 1'
#
loop_
_entity.id
_entity.type
_entity.pdbx_description
1 polymer ?
#
loop_
_entity_poly.entity_id
_entity_poly.type
_entity_poly.pdbx_seq_one_letter_code
_entity_poly.pdbx_strand_id
1 'polypeptide(L)'
;MNALRLYDTATRSTRDFTPLKKGEVSIYVCGATVQAAPHIGHIRSGVNFDILRRWLIASGYTVTFIRNVTDIDDKILHKAAAEQMPWWALAMKYERAFADAYRALNVAPPTYEPRATGHITQMIELMKVLIDNGAAYAPGNGPHHENEIAQSEAAGQKFAQLWMHNAWVTTSGEKMSKSLGNSLQVMEVLKRVRGIELRWYLGSAHYRSMLEFSFEALEESAVAFRRIENFLLRAAEFLGTEPEKNIAPEFAAVMNDDLSVPQGLALVSEWLRAGNAALTASEKSIVLQSASHIRGALDILGCDPIDPVFAGGEKKSLDKAVDSLISLLLEQRDDARA
;
A
#
# COMPACT_ATOMS: atom_id res chain seq x y z
N MET A 1 -20.00 17.45 -3.74
CA MET A 1 -18.72 16.72 -3.91
C MET A 1 -18.43 16.69 -5.39
N ASN A 2 -17.22 17.07 -5.80
CA ASN A 2 -16.81 16.99 -7.20
C ASN A 2 -16.79 15.52 -7.66
N ALA A 3 -17.05 15.27 -8.94
CA ALA A 3 -16.91 13.93 -9.51
C ALA A 3 -15.45 13.47 -9.40
N LEU A 4 -15.23 12.17 -9.12
CA LEU A 4 -13.90 11.57 -9.16
C LEU A 4 -13.35 11.65 -10.59
N ARG A 5 -12.14 12.17 -10.74
CA ARG A 5 -11.40 12.23 -12.00
C ARG A 5 -10.11 11.46 -11.84
N LEU A 6 -9.77 10.64 -12.82
CA LEU A 6 -8.58 9.79 -12.80
C LEU A 6 -7.81 9.97 -14.10
N TYR A 7 -6.49 9.89 -14.02
CA TYR A 7 -5.65 9.88 -15.19
C TYR A 7 -5.73 8.53 -15.90
N ASP A 8 -6.11 8.58 -17.16
CA ASP A 8 -6.20 7.42 -18.03
C ASP A 8 -4.96 7.36 -18.92
N THR A 9 -4.16 6.32 -18.73
CA THR A 9 -2.92 6.13 -19.50
C THR A 9 -3.21 5.87 -20.97
N ALA A 10 -4.34 5.25 -21.29
CA ALA A 10 -4.72 4.97 -22.67
C ALA A 10 -4.98 6.25 -23.47
N THR A 11 -5.63 7.24 -22.84
CA THR A 11 -5.92 8.54 -23.47
C THR A 11 -4.93 9.64 -23.10
N ARG A 12 -4.00 9.36 -22.18
CA ARG A 12 -3.03 10.30 -21.61
C ARG A 12 -3.66 11.58 -21.04
N SER A 13 -4.86 11.46 -20.49
CA SER A 13 -5.64 12.60 -19.99
C SER A 13 -6.36 12.28 -18.69
N THR A 14 -6.60 13.30 -17.87
CA THR A 14 -7.45 13.15 -16.68
C THR A 14 -8.91 13.32 -17.09
N ARG A 15 -9.72 12.29 -16.83
CA ARG A 15 -11.13 12.21 -17.22
C ARG A 15 -12.01 11.82 -16.05
N ASP A 16 -13.30 12.14 -16.15
CA ASP A 16 -14.27 11.75 -15.13
C ASP A 16 -14.38 10.22 -15.08
N PHE A 17 -14.33 9.69 -13.86
CA PHE A 17 -14.54 8.28 -13.59
C PHE A 17 -16.04 7.97 -13.62
N THR A 18 -16.43 7.08 -14.53
CA THR A 18 -17.80 6.55 -14.60
C THR A 18 -17.72 5.04 -14.50
N PRO A 19 -18.31 4.41 -13.48
CA PRO A 19 -18.25 2.96 -13.35
C PRO A 19 -19.08 2.27 -14.44
N LEU A 20 -18.63 1.09 -14.88
CA LEU A 20 -19.38 0.26 -15.84
C LEU A 20 -20.79 -0.10 -15.31
N LYS A 21 -20.89 -0.38 -14.00
CA LYS A 21 -22.14 -0.64 -13.30
C LYS A 21 -22.32 0.39 -12.18
N LYS A 22 -23.48 1.04 -12.12
CA LYS A 22 -23.73 2.09 -11.13
C LYS A 22 -23.51 1.56 -9.69
N GLY A 23 -22.64 2.23 -8.94
CA GLY A 23 -22.34 1.87 -7.55
C GLY A 23 -21.33 0.73 -7.37
N GLU A 24 -20.86 0.10 -8.44
CA GLU A 24 -19.90 -1.00 -8.41
C GLU A 24 -18.62 -0.63 -9.17
N VAL A 25 -17.45 -0.97 -8.60
CA VAL A 25 -16.15 -0.80 -9.25
C VAL A 25 -15.38 -2.10 -9.21
N SER A 26 -14.92 -2.56 -10.37
CA SER A 26 -13.99 -3.68 -10.49
C SER A 26 -12.59 -3.15 -10.82
N ILE A 27 -11.60 -3.50 -10.02
CA ILE A 27 -10.19 -3.17 -10.23
C ILE A 27 -9.42 -4.47 -10.43
N TYR A 28 -8.62 -4.54 -11.48
CA TYR A 28 -7.59 -5.56 -11.65
C TYR A 28 -6.22 -4.90 -11.58
N VAL A 29 -5.32 -5.47 -10.78
CA VAL A 29 -3.92 -5.04 -10.67
C VAL A 29 -3.04 -6.24 -10.93
N CYS A 30 -2.08 -6.13 -11.86
CA CYS A 30 -1.09 -7.18 -12.06
C CYS A 30 -0.29 -7.37 -10.77
N GLY A 31 -0.29 -8.58 -10.23
CA GLY A 31 0.48 -8.91 -9.04
C GLY A 31 1.87 -9.44 -9.36
N ALA A 32 2.51 -10.02 -8.35
CA ALA A 32 3.92 -10.33 -8.41
C ALA A 32 4.22 -11.70 -9.03
N THR A 33 5.34 -11.77 -9.75
CA THR A 33 6.07 -13.03 -9.93
C THR A 33 6.74 -13.38 -8.60
N VAL A 34 6.31 -14.46 -7.95
CA VAL A 34 6.78 -14.87 -6.61
C VAL A 34 8.11 -15.61 -6.66
N GLN A 35 9.10 -14.98 -7.28
CA GLN A 35 10.47 -15.50 -7.46
C GLN A 35 11.42 -15.15 -6.30
N ALA A 36 11.12 -14.12 -5.52
CA ALA A 36 11.99 -13.62 -4.46
C ALA A 36 11.18 -12.82 -3.42
N ALA A 37 11.81 -12.46 -2.31
CA ALA A 37 11.20 -11.61 -1.31
C ALA A 37 10.89 -10.20 -1.88
N PRO A 38 9.78 -9.57 -1.46
CA PRO A 38 9.39 -8.26 -1.97
C PRO A 38 10.34 -7.15 -1.48
N HIS A 39 10.77 -6.30 -2.41
CA HIS A 39 11.31 -4.98 -2.10
C HIS A 39 10.24 -3.87 -2.11
N ILE A 40 10.58 -2.71 -1.56
CA ILE A 40 9.68 -1.55 -1.42
C ILE A 40 8.99 -1.12 -2.72
N GLY A 41 9.67 -1.23 -3.87
CA GLY A 41 9.07 -0.94 -5.18
C GLY A 41 7.85 -1.80 -5.51
N HIS A 42 7.86 -3.09 -5.18
CA HIS A 42 6.69 -3.95 -5.38
C HIS A 42 5.52 -3.53 -4.48
N ILE A 43 5.82 -3.17 -3.23
CA ILE A 43 4.79 -2.86 -2.25
C ILE A 43 4.20 -1.47 -2.45
N ARG A 44 4.96 -0.50 -2.98
CA ARG A 44 4.44 0.84 -3.32
C ARG A 44 3.22 0.77 -4.23
N SER A 45 3.26 -0.08 -5.25
CA SER A 45 2.09 -0.31 -6.12
C SER A 45 0.89 -0.78 -5.31
N GLY A 46 1.08 -1.76 -4.42
CA GLY A 46 0.04 -2.24 -3.52
C GLY A 46 -0.50 -1.16 -2.59
N VAL A 47 0.34 -0.30 -2.03
CA VAL A 47 -0.08 0.83 -1.19
C VAL A 47 -0.95 1.81 -1.98
N ASN A 48 -0.53 2.21 -3.18
CA ASN A 48 -1.25 3.20 -3.97
C ASN A 48 -2.61 2.70 -4.48
N PHE A 49 -2.69 1.44 -4.90
CA PHE A 49 -3.97 0.85 -5.30
C PHE A 49 -4.87 0.51 -4.09
N ASP A 50 -4.30 0.30 -2.90
CA ASP A 50 -5.06 0.22 -1.65
C ASP A 50 -5.64 1.59 -1.26
N ILE A 51 -4.90 2.69 -1.45
CA ILE A 51 -5.43 4.06 -1.28
C ILE A 51 -6.60 4.32 -2.23
N LEU A 52 -6.47 3.96 -3.52
CA LEU A 52 -7.57 4.05 -4.48
C LEU A 52 -8.80 3.25 -4.00
N ARG A 53 -8.58 1.99 -3.58
CA ARG A 53 -9.67 1.13 -3.09
C ARG A 53 -10.36 1.73 -1.87
N ARG A 54 -9.59 2.20 -0.88
CA ARG A 54 -10.13 2.84 0.34
C ARG A 54 -10.92 4.09 -0.01
N TRP A 55 -10.43 4.92 -0.93
CA TRP A 55 -11.13 6.11 -1.40
C TRP A 55 -12.47 5.78 -2.08
N LEU A 56 -12.48 4.77 -2.95
CA LEU A 56 -13.71 4.33 -3.62
C LEU A 56 -14.75 3.78 -2.63
N ILE A 57 -14.32 2.97 -1.66
CA ILE A 57 -15.21 2.46 -0.61
C ILE A 57 -15.79 3.61 0.22
N ALA A 58 -14.95 4.56 0.66
CA ALA A 58 -15.41 5.74 1.40
C ALA A 58 -16.34 6.65 0.56
N SER A 59 -16.18 6.63 -0.76
CA SER A 59 -17.06 7.33 -1.71
C SER A 59 -18.39 6.59 -1.97
N GLY A 60 -18.62 5.45 -1.31
CA GLY A 60 -19.87 4.69 -1.39
C GLY A 60 -19.93 3.60 -2.46
N TYR A 61 -18.80 3.25 -3.09
CA TYR A 61 -18.75 2.17 -4.07
C TYR A 61 -18.59 0.79 -3.41
N THR A 62 -19.25 -0.21 -3.98
CA THR A 62 -18.92 -1.62 -3.77
C THR A 62 -17.73 -1.97 -4.67
N VAL A 63 -16.59 -2.30 -4.07
CA VAL A 63 -15.34 -2.54 -4.82
C VAL A 63 -14.98 -4.02 -4.86
N THR A 64 -14.86 -4.58 -6.07
CA THR A 64 -14.21 -5.87 -6.32
C THR A 64 -12.78 -5.63 -6.76
N PHE A 65 -11.82 -6.02 -5.92
CA PHE A 65 -10.39 -5.80 -6.17
C PHE A 65 -9.71 -7.14 -6.45
N ILE A 66 -9.14 -7.31 -7.64
CA ILE A 66 -8.47 -8.52 -8.08
C ILE A 66 -6.98 -8.23 -8.24
N ARG A 67 -6.14 -9.11 -7.71
CA ARG A 67 -4.70 -9.08 -7.97
C ARG A 67 -4.21 -10.49 -8.21
N ASN A 68 -3.61 -10.79 -9.35
CA ASN A 68 -3.16 -12.15 -9.62
C ASN A 68 -1.85 -12.48 -8.90
N VAL A 69 -1.48 -13.75 -8.84
CA VAL A 69 -0.14 -14.21 -8.48
C VAL A 69 0.44 -14.98 -9.66
N THR A 70 1.60 -14.54 -10.13
CA THR A 70 2.35 -15.27 -11.15
C THR A 70 3.24 -16.28 -10.42
N ASP A 71 2.69 -17.47 -10.18
CA ASP A 71 3.31 -18.58 -9.43
C ASP A 71 4.02 -19.61 -10.30
N ILE A 72 4.05 -19.39 -11.61
CA ILE A 72 4.86 -20.12 -12.58
C ILE A 72 5.43 -19.14 -13.62
N ASP A 73 6.75 -19.17 -13.78
CA ASP A 73 7.52 -18.31 -14.70
C ASP A 73 8.97 -18.84 -14.79
N ASP A 74 9.67 -18.57 -15.90
CA ASP A 74 11.08 -18.94 -16.08
C ASP A 74 11.96 -18.46 -14.92
N LYS A 75 11.69 -17.28 -14.37
CA LYS A 75 12.42 -16.75 -13.23
C LYS A 75 12.26 -17.60 -11.97
N ILE A 76 11.06 -18.13 -11.75
CA ILE A 76 10.77 -19.05 -10.64
C ILE A 76 11.51 -20.36 -10.86
N LEU A 77 11.49 -20.91 -12.08
CA LEU A 77 12.17 -22.15 -12.42
C LEU A 77 13.69 -22.05 -12.21
N HIS A 78 14.31 -20.98 -12.71
CA HIS A 78 15.75 -20.72 -12.51
C HIS A 78 16.11 -20.55 -11.03
N LYS A 79 15.30 -19.79 -10.29
CA LYS A 79 15.53 -19.56 -8.86
C LYS A 79 15.37 -20.85 -8.05
N ALA A 80 14.38 -21.67 -8.38
CA ALA A 80 14.10 -22.94 -7.72
C ALA A 80 15.27 -23.91 -7.87
N ALA A 81 15.85 -24.00 -9.08
CA ALA A 81 17.07 -24.77 -9.31
C ALA A 81 18.25 -24.24 -8.47
N ALA A 82 18.43 -22.92 -8.40
CA ALA A 82 19.50 -22.30 -7.61
C ALA A 82 19.35 -22.52 -6.09
N GLU A 83 18.12 -22.53 -5.57
CA GLU A 83 17.82 -22.80 -4.14
C GLU A 83 17.64 -24.30 -3.85
N GLN A 84 17.82 -25.18 -4.83
CA GLN A 84 17.65 -26.64 -4.70
C GLN A 84 16.30 -27.01 -4.07
N MET A 85 15.24 -26.35 -4.53
CA MET A 85 13.87 -26.47 -4.00
C MET A 85 12.89 -26.70 -5.15
N PRO A 86 11.82 -27.50 -4.97
CA PRO A 86 10.76 -27.59 -5.98
C PRO A 86 10.15 -26.21 -6.29
N TRP A 87 9.92 -25.90 -7.56
CA TRP A 87 9.46 -24.57 -8.00
C TRP A 87 8.18 -24.11 -7.30
N TRP A 88 7.24 -25.02 -7.05
CA TRP A 88 5.98 -24.72 -6.36
C TRP A 88 6.22 -24.38 -4.88
N ALA A 89 7.21 -24.98 -4.23
CA ALA A 89 7.58 -24.68 -2.86
C ALA A 89 8.21 -23.29 -2.76
N LEU A 90 9.03 -22.93 -3.75
CA LEU A 90 9.63 -21.60 -3.86
C LEU A 90 8.56 -20.52 -4.08
N ALA A 91 7.64 -20.76 -5.01
CA ALA A 91 6.51 -19.87 -5.27
C ALA A 91 5.69 -19.63 -3.99
N MET A 92 5.29 -20.71 -3.28
CA MET A 92 4.55 -20.59 -2.01
C MET A 92 5.34 -19.87 -0.91
N LYS A 93 6.65 -20.09 -0.82
CA LYS A 93 7.53 -19.40 0.14
C LYS A 93 7.49 -17.89 -0.07
N TYR A 94 7.63 -17.44 -1.32
CA TYR A 94 7.67 -16.02 -1.61
C TYR A 94 6.29 -15.38 -1.72
N GLU A 95 5.25 -16.11 -2.13
CA GLU A 95 3.86 -15.65 -2.03
C GLU A 95 3.50 -15.28 -0.59
N ARG A 96 3.89 -16.13 0.39
CA ARG A 96 3.74 -15.79 1.82
C ARG A 96 4.53 -14.55 2.22
N ALA A 97 5.77 -14.41 1.76
CA ALA A 97 6.58 -13.22 2.04
C ALA A 97 5.95 -11.93 1.48
N PHE A 98 5.31 -12.00 0.31
CA PHE A 98 4.51 -10.89 -0.24
C PHE A 98 3.28 -10.58 0.62
N ALA A 99 2.53 -11.61 1.03
CA ALA A 99 1.37 -11.44 1.91
C ALA A 99 1.75 -10.79 3.26
N ASP A 100 2.86 -11.22 3.86
CA ASP A 100 3.36 -10.67 5.12
C ASP A 100 3.81 -9.21 4.95
N ALA A 101 4.49 -8.89 3.85
CA ALA A 101 4.87 -7.51 3.52
C ALA A 101 3.64 -6.60 3.31
N TYR A 102 2.60 -7.07 2.62
CA TYR A 102 1.35 -6.31 2.46
C TYR A 102 0.67 -6.08 3.81
N ARG A 103 0.58 -7.11 4.66
CA ARG A 103 -0.04 -7.01 5.99
C ARG A 103 0.70 -6.03 6.89
N ALA A 104 2.04 -6.08 6.89
CA ALA A 104 2.88 -5.20 7.70
C ALA A 104 2.67 -3.70 7.37
N LEU A 105 2.24 -3.39 6.14
CA LEU A 105 1.94 -2.03 5.69
C LEU A 105 0.43 -1.78 5.58
N ASN A 106 -0.43 -2.56 6.26
CA ASN A 106 -1.89 -2.39 6.24
C ASN A 106 -2.52 -2.31 4.83
N VAL A 107 -1.92 -3.01 3.86
CA VAL A 107 -2.52 -3.18 2.53
C VAL A 107 -3.59 -4.26 2.66
N ALA A 108 -4.84 -3.91 2.34
CA ALA A 108 -5.95 -4.85 2.46
C ALA A 108 -5.77 -6.01 1.46
N PRO A 109 -6.11 -7.26 1.84
CA PRO A 109 -6.08 -8.38 0.90
C PRO A 109 -7.05 -8.12 -0.26
N PRO A 110 -6.72 -8.53 -1.49
CA PRO A 110 -7.65 -8.40 -2.62
C PRO A 110 -8.94 -9.19 -2.34
N THR A 111 -10.03 -8.84 -3.03
CA THR A 111 -11.28 -9.61 -2.98
C THR A 111 -11.04 -11.04 -3.44
N TYR A 112 -10.29 -11.22 -4.54
CA TYR A 112 -9.80 -12.52 -5.00
C TYR A 112 -8.37 -12.41 -5.52
N GLU A 113 -7.56 -13.45 -5.28
CA GLU A 113 -6.14 -13.50 -5.65
C GLU A 113 -5.86 -14.73 -6.54
N PRO A 114 -6.22 -14.68 -7.84
CA PRO A 114 -6.08 -15.83 -8.73
C PRO A 114 -4.60 -16.13 -9.01
N ARG A 115 -4.21 -17.39 -8.87
CA ARG A 115 -2.89 -17.90 -9.28
C ARG A 115 -2.89 -18.26 -10.76
N ALA A 116 -1.77 -18.03 -11.45
CA ALA A 116 -1.60 -18.43 -12.84
C ALA A 116 -1.80 -19.96 -13.02
N THR A 117 -1.21 -20.77 -12.13
CA THR A 117 -1.37 -22.23 -12.18
C THR A 117 -2.80 -22.70 -11.96
N GLY A 118 -3.64 -21.91 -11.30
CA GLY A 118 -5.06 -22.19 -11.08
C GLY A 118 -5.94 -21.95 -12.32
N HIS A 119 -5.41 -21.34 -13.37
CA HIS A 119 -6.18 -20.90 -14.55
C HIS A 119 -5.59 -21.37 -15.89
N ILE A 120 -4.74 -22.40 -15.87
CA ILE A 120 -4.10 -22.95 -17.08
C ILE A 120 -5.14 -23.39 -18.13
N THR A 121 -6.25 -23.97 -17.70
CA THR A 121 -7.34 -24.39 -18.58
C THR A 121 -7.93 -23.21 -19.37
N GLN A 122 -8.20 -22.09 -18.70
CA GLN A 122 -8.73 -20.86 -19.30
C GLN A 122 -7.70 -20.20 -20.22
N MET A 123 -6.40 -20.24 -19.85
CA MET A 123 -5.33 -19.76 -20.72
C MET A 123 -5.28 -20.57 -22.03
N ILE A 124 -5.41 -21.90 -21.95
CA ILE A 124 -5.45 -22.78 -23.14
C ILE A 124 -6.70 -22.51 -23.98
N GLU A 125 -7.85 -22.31 -23.36
CA GLU A 125 -9.09 -21.92 -24.04
C GLU A 125 -8.92 -20.61 -24.82
N LEU A 126 -8.35 -19.58 -24.18
CA LEU A 126 -8.06 -18.31 -24.83
C LEU A 126 -7.09 -18.48 -26.01
N MET A 127 -6.01 -19.24 -25.83
CA MET A 127 -5.06 -19.52 -26.91
C MET A 127 -5.74 -20.21 -28.11
N LYS A 128 -6.67 -21.14 -27.87
CA LYS A 128 -7.44 -21.78 -28.94
C LYS A 128 -8.29 -20.77 -29.71
N VAL A 129 -9.02 -19.88 -29.00
CA VAL A 129 -9.79 -18.81 -29.63
C VAL A 129 -8.90 -17.91 -30.49
N LEU A 130 -7.72 -17.55 -29.98
CA LEU A 130 -6.77 -16.72 -30.72
C LEU A 130 -6.25 -17.42 -31.99
N ILE A 131 -5.98 -18.72 -31.93
CA ILE A 131 -5.58 -19.53 -33.08
C ILE A 131 -6.72 -19.60 -34.11
N ASP A 132 -7.94 -19.89 -33.66
CA ASP A 132 -9.13 -20.01 -34.51
C ASP A 132 -9.45 -18.69 -35.22
N ASN A 133 -9.18 -17.55 -34.55
CA ASN A 133 -9.32 -16.22 -35.13
C ASN A 133 -8.15 -15.80 -36.05
N GLY A 134 -7.14 -16.66 -36.24
CA GLY A 134 -5.94 -16.34 -37.03
C GLY A 134 -5.02 -15.29 -36.39
N ALA A 135 -5.18 -15.02 -35.10
CA ALA A 135 -4.47 -14.00 -34.34
C ALA A 135 -3.27 -14.55 -33.54
N ALA A 136 -2.96 -15.84 -33.65
CA ALA A 136 -1.84 -16.46 -32.98
C ALA A 136 -0.94 -17.26 -33.94
N TYR A 137 0.37 -17.04 -33.81
CA TYR A 137 1.44 -17.84 -34.42
C TYR A 137 2.64 -17.87 -33.44
N ALA A 138 3.60 -18.77 -33.64
CA ALA A 138 4.79 -18.87 -32.79
C ALA A 138 5.97 -18.03 -33.33
N PRO A 139 6.90 -17.55 -32.50
CA PRO A 139 6.77 -16.56 -31.42
C PRO A 139 7.49 -15.21 -31.72
N GLY A 140 7.25 -14.21 -30.86
CA GLY A 140 8.02 -12.97 -30.64
C GLY A 140 7.70 -12.36 -29.25
N ASN A 141 8.61 -11.60 -28.63
CA ASN A 141 8.38 -10.93 -27.33
C ASN A 141 7.76 -9.53 -27.53
N GLY A 142 6.78 -9.15 -26.69
CA GLY A 142 6.13 -7.83 -26.71
C GLY A 142 5.87 -7.27 -25.30
N PRO A 143 5.48 -5.98 -25.19
CA PRO A 143 5.22 -5.33 -23.90
C PRO A 143 3.92 -5.84 -23.23
N HIS A 144 3.92 -5.96 -21.89
CA HIS A 144 2.94 -6.76 -21.14
C HIS A 144 1.49 -6.29 -21.29
N HIS A 145 1.17 -5.03 -21.00
CA HIS A 145 -0.21 -4.55 -20.99
C HIS A 145 -0.78 -4.39 -22.41
N GLU A 146 0.04 -3.98 -23.38
CA GLU A 146 -0.36 -3.93 -24.79
C GLU A 146 -0.65 -5.34 -25.32
N ASN A 147 0.10 -6.35 -24.88
CA ASN A 147 -0.18 -7.75 -25.21
C ASN A 147 -1.48 -8.25 -24.55
N GLU A 148 -1.79 -7.85 -23.32
CA GLU A 148 -3.08 -8.20 -22.67
C GLU A 148 -4.27 -7.61 -23.44
N ILE A 149 -4.17 -6.35 -23.88
CA ILE A 149 -5.18 -5.72 -24.75
C ILE A 149 -5.32 -6.51 -26.04
N ALA A 150 -4.21 -6.75 -26.75
CA ALA A 150 -4.21 -7.43 -28.04
C ALA A 150 -4.82 -8.84 -27.94
N GLN A 151 -4.49 -9.61 -26.91
CA GLN A 151 -5.06 -10.94 -26.67
C GLN A 151 -6.58 -10.86 -26.42
N SER A 152 -7.02 -9.91 -25.59
CA SER A 152 -8.44 -9.79 -25.24
C SER A 152 -9.27 -9.34 -26.46
N GLU A 153 -8.81 -8.30 -27.16
CA GLU A 153 -9.50 -7.75 -28.32
C GLU A 153 -9.49 -8.72 -29.51
N ALA A 154 -8.37 -9.42 -29.76
CA ALA A 154 -8.30 -10.45 -30.79
C ALA A 154 -9.19 -11.67 -30.49
N ALA A 155 -9.50 -11.93 -29.22
CA ALA A 155 -10.50 -12.92 -28.81
C ALA A 155 -11.94 -12.38 -28.88
N GLY A 156 -12.15 -11.14 -29.34
CA GLY A 156 -13.46 -10.50 -29.44
C GLY A 156 -14.00 -9.96 -28.11
N GLN A 157 -13.15 -9.84 -27.09
CA GLN A 157 -13.54 -9.39 -25.76
C GLN A 157 -13.23 -7.90 -25.56
N LYS A 158 -14.03 -7.23 -24.72
CA LYS A 158 -13.67 -5.91 -24.18
C LYS A 158 -12.72 -6.08 -23.00
N PHE A 159 -11.92 -5.06 -22.72
CA PHE A 159 -11.00 -5.04 -21.59
C PHE A 159 -11.33 -3.88 -20.62
N ALA A 160 -10.32 -3.25 -20.03
CA ALA A 160 -10.44 -2.16 -19.07
C ALA A 160 -11.00 -0.86 -19.69
N GLN A 161 -11.85 -0.14 -18.95
CA GLN A 161 -12.35 1.19 -19.32
C GLN A 161 -11.36 2.32 -18.99
N LEU A 162 -10.43 2.07 -18.08
CA LEU A 162 -9.48 3.04 -17.53
C LEU A 162 -8.16 2.32 -17.22
N TRP A 163 -7.04 2.90 -17.65
CA TRP A 163 -5.70 2.38 -17.39
C TRP A 163 -4.93 3.26 -16.43
N MET A 164 -4.55 2.72 -15.27
CA MET A 164 -3.74 3.43 -14.26
C MET A 164 -2.39 2.76 -14.10
N HIS A 165 -1.32 3.55 -14.07
CA HIS A 165 0.04 3.05 -13.87
C HIS A 165 0.72 3.76 -12.71
N ASN A 166 1.39 2.97 -11.88
CA ASN A 166 2.19 3.47 -10.78
C ASN A 166 3.63 3.74 -11.24
N ALA A 167 4.19 4.88 -10.86
CA ALA A 167 5.58 5.22 -11.13
C ALA A 167 6.55 4.44 -10.22
N TRP A 168 7.82 4.40 -10.62
CA TRP A 168 8.82 3.59 -9.95
C TRP A 168 9.29 4.19 -8.62
N VAL A 169 9.84 3.32 -7.78
CA VAL A 169 10.74 3.71 -6.70
C VAL A 169 12.16 3.68 -7.26
N THR A 170 12.89 4.77 -7.12
CA THR A 170 14.27 4.92 -7.57
C THR A 170 15.21 5.02 -6.37
N THR A 171 16.49 4.75 -6.59
CA THR A 171 17.58 4.99 -5.64
C THR A 171 18.72 5.67 -6.38
N SER A 172 19.22 6.78 -5.85
CA SER A 172 20.19 7.69 -6.46
C SER A 172 21.33 7.00 -7.23
N GLY A 173 21.16 6.85 -8.55
CA GLY A 173 22.22 6.66 -9.55
C GLY A 173 23.04 5.36 -9.53
N GLU A 174 23.02 4.57 -8.47
CA GLU A 174 23.83 3.34 -8.41
C GLU A 174 23.12 2.18 -9.11
N LYS A 175 23.81 1.58 -10.09
CA LYS A 175 23.39 0.31 -10.70
C LYS A 175 23.24 -0.72 -9.57
N MET A 176 22.01 -1.17 -9.32
CA MET A 176 21.67 -2.04 -8.18
C MET A 176 22.69 -3.18 -8.02
N SER A 177 23.42 -3.15 -6.91
CA SER A 177 24.23 -4.28 -6.46
C SER A 177 23.35 -5.26 -5.69
N LYS A 178 23.78 -6.52 -5.60
CA LYS A 178 23.04 -7.58 -4.87
C LYS A 178 22.84 -7.25 -3.38
N SER A 179 23.74 -6.48 -2.78
CA SER A 179 23.62 -6.00 -1.38
C SER A 179 22.60 -4.88 -1.24
N LEU A 180 22.57 -3.92 -2.18
CA LEU A 180 21.58 -2.85 -2.19
C LEU A 180 20.17 -3.39 -2.46
N GLY A 181 20.03 -4.37 -3.37
CA GLY A 181 18.74 -5.02 -3.60
C GLY A 181 18.19 -5.75 -2.36
N ASN A 182 19.07 -6.30 -1.53
CA ASN A 182 18.67 -6.96 -0.28
C ASN A 182 18.29 -5.96 0.82
N SER A 183 18.96 -4.81 0.92
CA SER A 183 18.60 -3.79 1.93
C SER A 183 17.26 -3.11 1.68
N LEU A 184 16.76 -3.16 0.44
CA LEU A 184 15.45 -2.64 0.05
C LEU A 184 14.31 -3.66 0.21
N GLN A 185 14.60 -4.88 0.66
CA GLN A 185 13.56 -5.84 1.03
C GLN A 185 12.71 -5.27 2.16
N VAL A 186 11.39 -5.44 2.06
CA VAL A 186 10.44 -4.79 2.98
C VAL A 186 10.75 -5.16 4.42
N MET A 187 10.95 -6.45 4.69
CA MET A 187 11.25 -6.93 6.04
C MET A 187 12.61 -6.44 6.58
N GLU A 188 13.56 -6.09 5.71
CA GLU A 188 14.83 -5.47 6.14
C GLU A 188 14.65 -3.98 6.46
N VAL A 189 13.87 -3.26 5.66
CA VAL A 189 13.52 -1.85 5.93
C VAL A 189 12.72 -1.72 7.23
N LEU A 190 11.81 -2.66 7.50
CA LEU A 190 10.99 -2.69 8.72
C LEU A 190 11.79 -2.95 10.00
N LYS A 191 13.07 -3.34 9.90
CA LYS A 191 13.97 -3.38 11.08
C LYS A 191 14.39 -1.99 11.54
N ARG A 192 14.22 -0.96 10.70
CA ARG A 192 14.60 0.43 10.99
C ARG A 192 13.41 1.32 11.33
N VAL A 193 12.28 1.11 10.67
CA VAL A 193 11.06 1.90 10.85
C VAL A 193 9.84 1.01 11.04
N ARG A 194 8.77 1.56 11.61
CA ARG A 194 7.49 0.84 11.77
C ARG A 194 6.77 0.69 10.43
N GLY A 195 5.93 -0.35 10.32
CA GLY A 195 5.11 -0.58 9.13
C GLY A 195 4.24 0.61 8.73
N ILE A 196 3.66 1.30 9.71
CA ILE A 196 2.87 2.52 9.50
C ILE A 196 3.69 3.68 8.93
N GLU A 197 4.95 3.81 9.36
CA GLU A 197 5.88 4.85 8.90
C GLU A 197 6.34 4.58 7.46
N LEU A 198 6.68 3.32 7.14
CA LEU A 198 7.01 2.94 5.78
C LEU A 198 5.81 3.10 4.84
N ARG A 199 4.60 2.75 5.29
CA ARG A 199 3.37 2.96 4.53
C ARG A 199 3.15 4.46 4.24
N TRP A 200 3.23 5.30 5.26
CA TRP A 200 3.13 6.76 5.12
C TRP A 200 4.12 7.29 4.10
N TYR A 201 5.39 6.87 4.20
CA TYR A 201 6.44 7.27 3.28
C TYR A 201 6.12 6.86 1.83
N LEU A 202 5.79 5.58 1.58
CA LEU A 202 5.53 5.07 0.23
C LEU A 202 4.29 5.69 -0.43
N GLY A 203 3.28 6.04 0.38
CA GLY A 203 2.05 6.70 -0.07
C GLY A 203 2.15 8.23 -0.19
N SER A 204 3.22 8.86 0.30
CA SER A 204 3.31 10.32 0.39
C SER A 204 3.47 11.04 -0.96
N ALA A 205 4.11 10.38 -1.92
CA ALA A 205 4.25 10.88 -3.28
C ALA A 205 3.04 10.48 -4.13
N HIS A 206 2.63 11.35 -5.05
CA HIS A 206 1.60 11.01 -6.04
C HIS A 206 1.95 9.70 -6.75
N TYR A 207 0.97 8.81 -6.93
CA TYR A 207 1.21 7.47 -7.48
C TYR A 207 1.89 7.46 -8.87
N ARG A 208 1.72 8.53 -9.67
CA ARG A 208 2.35 8.70 -11.01
C ARG A 208 3.73 9.37 -10.96
N SER A 209 4.18 9.81 -9.79
CA SER A 209 5.49 10.44 -9.62
C SER A 209 6.52 9.45 -9.14
N MET A 210 7.75 9.59 -9.63
CA MET A 210 8.89 8.82 -9.13
C MET A 210 9.09 9.10 -7.64
N LEU A 211 9.33 8.05 -6.85
CA LEU A 211 9.67 8.19 -5.43
C LEU A 211 11.15 7.86 -5.27
N GLU A 212 11.95 8.89 -4.99
CA GLU A 212 13.37 8.74 -4.75
C GLU A 212 13.59 8.24 -3.31
N PHE A 213 14.09 7.01 -3.18
CA PHE A 213 14.32 6.35 -1.91
C PHE A 213 15.72 6.62 -1.37
N SER A 214 15.75 7.06 -0.12
CA SER A 214 16.91 6.99 0.75
C SER A 214 16.48 6.67 2.18
N PHE A 215 17.38 6.11 2.99
CA PHE A 215 17.06 5.85 4.39
C PHE A 215 16.90 7.15 5.18
N GLU A 216 17.61 8.21 4.78
CA GLU A 216 17.52 9.55 5.36
C GLU A 216 16.11 10.13 5.13
N ALA A 217 15.62 10.09 3.88
CA ALA A 217 14.28 10.58 3.55
C ALA A 217 13.18 9.76 4.25
N LEU A 218 13.39 8.46 4.40
CA LEU A 218 12.49 7.58 5.14
C LEU A 218 12.43 7.97 6.63
N GLU A 219 13.57 8.21 7.28
CA GLU A 219 13.60 8.58 8.69
C GLU A 219 13.01 9.98 8.92
N GLU A 220 13.28 10.94 8.03
CA GLU A 220 12.65 12.27 8.07
C GLU A 220 11.12 12.17 7.96
N SER A 221 10.62 11.33 7.04
CA SER A 221 9.20 11.07 6.87
C SER A 221 8.58 10.40 8.10
N ALA A 222 9.28 9.43 8.71
CA ALA A 222 8.87 8.78 9.94
C ALA A 222 8.79 9.77 11.11
N VAL A 223 9.77 10.67 11.27
CA VAL A 223 9.74 11.74 12.29
C VAL A 223 8.56 12.68 12.07
N ALA A 224 8.29 13.07 10.82
CA ALA A 224 7.13 13.89 10.50
C ALA A 224 5.81 13.18 10.86
N PHE A 225 5.70 11.88 10.57
CA PHE A 225 4.52 11.08 10.94
C PHE A 225 4.33 10.98 12.46
N ARG A 226 5.41 10.76 13.23
CA ARG A 226 5.36 10.71 14.70
C ARG A 226 4.81 11.99 15.33
N ARG A 227 4.97 13.16 14.68
CA ARG A 227 4.37 14.43 15.14
C ARG A 227 2.85 14.42 14.99
N ILE A 228 2.33 13.80 13.93
CA ILE A 228 0.89 13.62 13.72
C ILE A 228 0.33 12.68 14.79
N GLU A 229 0.99 11.55 15.03
CA GLU A 229 0.63 10.61 16.11
C GLU A 229 0.59 11.29 17.48
N ASN A 230 1.64 12.04 17.82
CA ASN A 230 1.71 12.74 19.11
C ASN A 230 0.58 13.76 19.28
N PHE A 231 0.22 14.48 18.21
CA PHE A 231 -0.94 15.39 18.25
C PHE A 231 -2.25 14.63 18.49
N LEU A 232 -2.49 13.51 17.79
CA LEU A 232 -3.70 12.72 17.97
C LEU A 232 -3.84 12.17 19.39
N LEU A 233 -2.74 11.70 19.99
CA LEU A 233 -2.71 11.25 21.39
C LEU A 233 -3.09 12.39 22.35
N ARG A 234 -2.43 13.55 22.23
CA ARG A 234 -2.71 14.72 23.07
C ARG A 234 -4.13 15.26 22.87
N ALA A 235 -4.65 15.20 21.65
CA ALA A 235 -6.02 15.60 21.35
C ALA A 235 -7.02 14.67 22.04
N ALA A 236 -6.82 13.35 21.99
CA ALA A 236 -7.68 12.38 22.68
C ALA A 236 -7.67 12.58 24.20
N GLU A 237 -6.50 12.79 24.80
CA GLU A 237 -6.35 13.12 26.22
C GLU A 237 -7.10 14.41 26.60
N PHE A 238 -6.93 15.46 25.80
CA PHE A 238 -7.57 16.76 26.04
C PHE A 238 -9.10 16.73 25.90
N LEU A 239 -9.60 15.93 24.96
CA LEU A 239 -11.04 15.77 24.70
C LEU A 239 -11.69 14.77 25.65
N GLY A 240 -10.91 13.89 26.28
CA GLY A 240 -11.40 12.80 27.13
C GLY A 240 -12.02 11.64 26.34
N THR A 241 -11.90 11.65 25.01
CA THR A 241 -12.39 10.61 24.11
C THR A 241 -11.57 10.61 22.83
N GLU A 242 -11.48 9.46 22.17
CA GLU A 242 -10.89 9.37 20.84
C GLU A 242 -11.75 10.14 19.82
N PRO A 243 -11.18 11.07 19.03
CA PRO A 243 -11.91 11.78 17.98
C PRO A 243 -12.39 10.82 16.90
N GLU A 244 -13.64 10.93 16.45
CA GLU A 244 -14.14 10.10 15.35
C GLU A 244 -13.49 10.48 14.01
N LYS A 245 -13.43 9.54 13.06
CA LYS A 245 -12.93 9.79 11.69
C LYS A 245 -13.92 10.68 10.93
N ASN A 246 -13.44 11.76 10.32
CA ASN A 246 -14.26 12.61 9.46
C ASN A 246 -13.47 12.99 8.20
N ILE A 247 -14.02 12.68 7.01
CA ILE A 247 -13.39 13.07 5.74
C ILE A 247 -13.85 14.49 5.40
N ALA A 248 -12.94 15.45 5.55
CA ALA A 248 -13.21 16.85 5.25
C ALA A 248 -13.53 17.06 3.75
N PRO A 249 -14.47 17.96 3.39
CA PRO A 249 -14.83 18.23 1.99
C PRO A 249 -13.64 18.65 1.11
N GLU A 250 -12.70 19.42 1.65
CA GLU A 250 -11.48 19.85 0.97
C GLU A 250 -10.52 18.68 0.69
N PHE A 251 -10.44 17.71 1.59
CA PHE A 251 -9.67 16.48 1.36
C PHE A 251 -10.35 15.59 0.32
N ALA A 252 -11.68 15.49 0.37
CA ALA A 252 -12.44 14.79 -0.65
C ALA A 252 -12.24 15.41 -2.05
N ALA A 253 -12.14 16.74 -2.14
CA ALA A 253 -11.89 17.43 -3.40
C ALA A 253 -10.52 17.07 -4.00
N VAL A 254 -9.45 17.04 -3.20
CA VAL A 254 -8.11 16.67 -3.71
C VAL A 254 -7.99 15.18 -4.02
N MET A 255 -8.67 14.31 -3.27
CA MET A 255 -8.70 12.88 -3.60
C MET A 255 -9.51 12.58 -4.87
N ASN A 256 -10.54 13.38 -5.14
CA ASN A 256 -11.29 13.33 -6.40
C ASN A 256 -10.52 13.90 -7.59
N ASP A 257 -9.44 14.64 -7.37
CA ASP A 257 -8.53 15.09 -8.43
C ASP A 257 -7.33 14.14 -8.54
N ASP A 258 -7.56 12.99 -9.18
CA ASP A 258 -6.58 11.95 -9.46
C ASP A 258 -5.77 11.49 -8.24
N LEU A 259 -6.44 11.33 -7.08
CA LEU A 259 -5.81 10.91 -5.83
C LEU A 259 -4.60 11.81 -5.48
N SER A 260 -4.79 13.13 -5.46
CA SER A 260 -3.72 14.11 -5.18
C SER A 260 -3.27 14.08 -3.72
N VAL A 261 -2.66 12.97 -3.30
CA VAL A 261 -2.16 12.73 -1.94
C VAL A 261 -1.23 13.85 -1.46
N PRO A 262 -0.27 14.39 -2.24
CA PRO A 262 0.55 15.51 -1.76
C PRO A 262 -0.24 16.73 -1.30
N GLN A 263 -1.34 17.07 -2.00
CA GLN A 263 -2.24 18.15 -1.58
C GLN A 263 -3.02 17.75 -0.32
N GLY A 264 -3.46 16.49 -0.22
CA GLY A 264 -4.05 15.94 0.99
C GLY A 264 -3.11 16.01 2.21
N LEU A 265 -1.81 15.76 2.02
CA LEU A 265 -0.81 15.88 3.09
C LEU A 265 -0.56 17.33 3.52
N ALA A 266 -0.72 18.28 2.61
CA ALA A 266 -0.69 19.70 2.95
C ALA A 266 -1.85 20.06 3.90
N LEU A 267 -3.08 19.57 3.62
CA LEU A 267 -4.23 19.73 4.50
C LEU A 267 -3.99 19.10 5.88
N VAL A 268 -3.44 17.89 5.93
CA VAL A 268 -3.04 17.24 7.21
C VAL A 268 -2.07 18.10 8.00
N SER A 269 -1.10 18.72 7.33
CA SER A 269 -0.13 19.61 7.98
C SER A 269 -0.76 20.91 8.50
N GLU A 270 -1.74 21.46 7.77
CA GLU A 270 -2.51 22.63 8.17
C GLU A 270 -3.37 22.34 9.41
N TRP A 271 -4.13 21.23 9.40
CA TRP A 271 -4.94 20.81 10.54
C TRP A 271 -4.07 20.48 11.76
N LEU A 272 -2.89 19.89 11.55
CA LEU A 272 -1.94 19.61 12.63
C LEU A 272 -1.45 20.91 13.29
N ARG A 273 -1.16 21.94 12.49
CA ARG A 273 -0.75 23.25 13.01
C ARG A 273 -1.89 23.92 13.77
N ALA A 274 -3.08 23.97 13.18
CA ALA A 274 -4.27 24.55 13.80
C ALA A 274 -4.64 23.84 15.11
N GLY A 275 -4.60 22.50 15.11
CA GLY A 275 -4.91 21.68 16.28
C GLY A 275 -3.92 21.88 17.42
N ASN A 276 -2.62 21.98 17.13
CA ASN A 276 -1.61 22.27 18.17
C ASN A 276 -1.76 23.67 18.77
N ALA A 277 -2.09 24.68 17.95
CA ALA A 277 -2.40 26.01 18.44
C ALA A 277 -3.66 26.00 19.33
N ALA A 278 -4.71 25.30 18.91
CA ALA A 278 -5.94 25.14 19.65
C ALA A 278 -5.77 24.38 20.97
N LEU A 279 -4.87 23.38 21.04
CA LEU A 279 -4.51 22.73 22.31
C LEU A 279 -3.92 23.73 23.32
N THR A 280 -3.11 24.67 22.84
CA THR A 280 -2.50 25.71 23.70
C THR A 280 -3.54 26.72 24.15
N ALA A 281 -4.45 27.10 23.25
CA ALA A 281 -5.56 28.01 23.53
C ALA A 281 -6.74 27.33 24.28
N SER A 282 -6.68 26.03 24.53
CA SER A 282 -7.75 25.22 25.12
C SER A 282 -9.08 25.25 24.33
N GLU A 283 -9.01 25.37 23.01
CA GLU A 283 -10.17 25.45 22.11
C GLU A 283 -10.64 24.05 21.65
N LYS A 284 -11.49 23.42 22.46
CA LYS A 284 -11.97 22.04 22.24
C LYS A 284 -12.56 21.76 20.85
N SER A 285 -13.34 22.70 20.30
CA SER A 285 -13.99 22.52 18.99
C SER A 285 -12.98 22.38 17.86
N ILE A 286 -11.92 23.19 17.86
CA ILE A 286 -10.89 23.16 16.82
C ILE A 286 -10.00 21.92 16.99
N VAL A 287 -9.65 21.55 18.23
CA VAL A 287 -8.91 20.30 18.50
C VAL A 287 -9.67 19.09 17.97
N LEU A 288 -10.97 19.00 18.26
CA LEU A 288 -11.83 17.92 17.77
C LEU A 288 -11.88 17.91 16.24
N GLN A 289 -12.17 19.05 15.61
CA GLN A 289 -12.25 19.15 14.15
C GLN A 289 -10.94 18.74 13.47
N SER A 290 -9.81 19.32 13.89
CA SER A 290 -8.48 19.00 13.33
C SER A 290 -8.15 17.51 13.50
N ALA A 291 -8.36 16.95 14.68
CA ALA A 291 -8.06 15.54 14.93
C ALA A 291 -8.97 14.61 14.12
N SER A 292 -10.26 14.90 14.02
CA SER A 292 -11.21 14.14 13.21
C SER A 292 -10.88 14.17 11.71
N HIS A 293 -10.52 15.34 11.18
CA HIS A 293 -10.09 15.49 9.79
C HIS A 293 -8.80 14.74 9.48
N ILE A 294 -7.79 14.85 10.36
CA ILE A 294 -6.55 14.09 10.24
C ILE A 294 -6.85 12.59 10.26
N ARG A 295 -7.66 12.11 11.21
CA ARG A 295 -8.03 10.69 11.27
C ARG A 295 -8.76 10.21 10.02
N GLY A 296 -9.67 11.03 9.46
CA GLY A 296 -10.34 10.71 8.20
C GLY A 296 -9.35 10.58 7.02
N ALA A 297 -8.39 11.49 6.91
CA ALA A 297 -7.35 11.41 5.89
C ALA A 297 -6.45 10.17 6.08
N LEU A 298 -5.99 9.92 7.30
CA LEU A 298 -5.14 8.77 7.62
C LEU A 298 -5.85 7.42 7.40
N ASP A 299 -7.17 7.36 7.57
CA ASP A 299 -7.96 6.16 7.28
C ASP A 299 -7.94 5.80 5.78
N ILE A 300 -8.10 6.81 4.91
CA ILE A 300 -7.98 6.65 3.45
C ILE A 300 -6.56 6.29 3.05
N LEU A 301 -5.57 6.93 3.67
CA LEU A 301 -4.17 6.61 3.45
C LEU A 301 -3.77 5.26 4.07
N GLY A 302 -4.62 4.67 4.93
CA GLY A 302 -4.41 3.40 5.63
C GLY A 302 -3.34 3.42 6.71
N CYS A 303 -3.05 4.59 7.27
CA CYS A 303 -2.05 4.84 8.31
C CYS A 303 -2.66 5.57 9.52
N ASP A 304 -3.92 5.29 9.87
CA ASP A 304 -4.48 5.71 11.17
C ASP A 304 -3.76 4.94 12.30
N PRO A 305 -3.06 5.63 13.23
CA PRO A 305 -2.34 4.99 14.34
C PRO A 305 -3.22 4.17 15.28
N ILE A 306 -4.54 4.43 15.27
CA ILE A 306 -5.53 3.74 16.11
C ILE A 306 -6.04 2.45 15.40
N ASP A 307 -5.72 2.24 14.13
CA ASP A 307 -6.07 1.01 13.41
C ASP A 307 -5.53 -0.24 14.16
N PRO A 308 -6.37 -1.26 14.44
CA PRO A 308 -5.94 -2.48 15.12
C PRO A 308 -4.73 -3.16 14.49
N VAL A 309 -4.53 -3.02 13.18
CA VAL A 309 -3.37 -3.57 12.45
C VAL A 309 -2.04 -3.01 12.99
N PHE A 310 -2.03 -1.76 13.49
CA PHE A 310 -0.86 -1.13 14.07
C PHE A 310 -0.87 -1.09 15.60
N ALA A 311 -2.05 -1.18 16.23
CA ALA A 311 -2.19 -1.22 17.67
C ALA A 311 -1.51 -2.45 18.34
N GLY A 312 -1.25 -3.51 17.56
CA GLY A 312 -0.64 -4.77 18.01
C GLY A 312 0.90 -4.82 17.98
N GLY A 313 1.59 -3.75 17.58
CA GLY A 313 3.05 -3.75 17.46
C GLY A 313 3.81 -3.76 18.80
N GLU A 314 3.99 -4.95 19.38
CA GLU A 314 5.09 -5.43 20.25
C GLU A 314 5.55 -4.63 21.50
N LYS A 315 5.17 -3.37 21.73
CA LYS A 315 5.61 -2.62 22.92
C LYS A 315 5.02 -3.15 24.23
N LYS A 316 3.75 -3.54 24.26
CA LYS A 316 3.11 -4.02 25.50
C LYS A 316 3.67 -5.33 26.06
N SER A 317 4.28 -6.18 25.23
CA SER A 317 4.86 -7.46 25.68
C SER A 317 6.29 -7.29 26.13
N LEU A 318 7.08 -6.48 25.41
CA LEU A 318 8.49 -6.27 25.75
C LEU A 318 8.64 -5.34 26.96
N ASP A 319 7.85 -4.26 27.04
CA ASP A 319 7.88 -3.33 28.19
C ASP A 319 7.46 -4.06 29.47
N LYS A 320 6.43 -4.91 29.42
CA LYS A 320 6.04 -5.74 30.59
C LYS A 320 7.12 -6.73 31.01
N ALA A 321 7.81 -7.36 30.06
CA ALA A 321 8.88 -8.31 30.36
C ALA A 321 10.10 -7.60 30.95
N VAL A 322 10.45 -6.43 30.41
CA VAL A 322 11.55 -5.57 30.90
C VAL A 322 11.22 -4.98 32.27
N ASP A 323 10.01 -4.45 32.47
CA ASP A 323 9.56 -3.92 33.77
C ASP A 323 9.54 -5.01 34.85
N SER A 324 9.13 -6.23 34.49
CA SER A 324 9.20 -7.38 35.39
C SER A 324 10.65 -7.74 35.74
N LEU A 325 11.56 -7.68 34.76
CA LEU A 325 12.99 -7.96 34.99
C LEU A 325 13.64 -6.90 35.88
N ILE A 326 13.33 -5.62 35.64
CA ILE A 326 13.83 -4.50 36.44
C ILE A 326 13.31 -4.61 37.88
N SER A 327 12.03 -4.94 38.07
CA SER A 327 11.44 -5.12 39.39
C SER A 327 12.13 -6.26 40.15
N LEU A 328 12.36 -7.40 39.49
CA LEU A 328 13.05 -8.56 40.07
C LEU A 328 14.50 -8.25 40.46
N LEU A 329 15.22 -7.47 39.65
CA LEU A 329 16.59 -7.05 39.92
C LEU A 329 16.67 -6.05 41.09
N LEU A 330 15.68 -5.17 41.24
CA LEU A 330 15.59 -4.25 42.37
C LEU A 330 15.32 -5.00 43.68
N GLU A 331 14.43 -5.99 43.65
CA GLU A 331 14.10 -6.85 44.79
C GLU A 331 15.33 -7.67 45.23
N GLN A 332 16.03 -8.32 44.29
CA GLN A 332 17.27 -9.05 44.59
C GLN A 332 18.39 -8.15 45.15
N ARG A 333 18.47 -6.89 44.71
CA ARG A 333 19.46 -5.93 45.22
C ARG A 333 19.15 -5.51 46.65
N ASP A 334 17.88 -5.35 46.98
CA ASP A 334 17.47 -4.93 48.31
C ASP A 334 17.57 -6.10 49.32
N ASP A 335 17.29 -7.34 48.89
CA ASP A 335 17.56 -8.56 49.66
C ASP A 335 19.07 -8.78 49.93
N ALA A 336 19.93 -8.45 48.97
CA ALA A 336 21.39 -8.55 49.13
C ALA A 336 21.99 -7.44 50.03
N ARG A 337 21.19 -6.44 50.41
CA ARG A 337 21.59 -5.35 51.32
C ARG A 337 21.08 -5.52 52.75
N ALA A 338 20.16 -6.45 53.00
CA ALA A 338 19.61 -6.79 54.31
C ALA A 338 20.48 -7.82 55.06
#